data_AF-A0A352T0K8-F1
#
_entry.id   AF-A0A352T0K8-F1
#
_cell.length_a   1.000
_cell.length_b   1.000
_cell.length_c   1.000
_cell.angle_alpha   90.00
_cell.angle_beta   90.00
_cell.angle_gamma   90.00
#
_symmetry.space_group_name_H-M   'P 1'
#
loop_
_entity.id
_entity.type
_entity.pdbx_description
1 polymer ?
#
loop_
_entity_poly.entity_id
_entity_poly.type
_entity_poly.pdbx_seq_one_letter_code
_entity_poly.pdbx_strand_id
1 'polypeptide(L)'
;MNIITFNTYKAATKFPLLQIAAYFNLSQDGWKEFIKIESREIEKIFMYEDSNKLVYIYRYGCITFVNFNQHEIQYFFDYLAKIYVDIDHLLISKFNETHFITVDDNNKVKISDDDEEYQYGRLITDMAATVLAKSTELHKIEAELTVVLDEAEKLINYLHKGKLRANSKMVISIIAQCTRFKFRTVESVRLLDRPPEFDKTIETRKIFDAIGNVFELVDRYSSVLSRTDVLDSITEEYFSFKSNQSERRLLMFEILLLALFPLKYFLT
;
A
#
# COMPACT_ATOMS: atom_id res chain seq x y z
N MET A 1 -16.18 -15.13 27.76
CA MET A 1 -15.67 -14.77 26.43
C MET A 1 -15.63 -13.26 26.29
N ASN A 2 -14.50 -12.72 25.85
CA ASN A 2 -14.31 -11.29 25.60
C ASN A 2 -13.98 -11.08 24.10
N ILE A 3 -14.55 -10.04 23.49
CA ILE A 3 -14.34 -9.73 22.06
C ILE A 3 -13.54 -8.44 21.95
N ILE A 4 -12.43 -8.51 21.23
CA ILE A 4 -11.60 -7.35 20.91
C ILE A 4 -11.86 -6.97 19.47
N THR A 5 -12.25 -5.72 19.25
CA THR A 5 -12.56 -5.21 17.92
C THR A 5 -11.42 -4.36 17.38
N PHE A 6 -11.02 -4.59 16.15
CA PHE A 6 -10.03 -3.82 15.42
C PHE A 6 -10.70 -3.16 14.22
N ASN A 7 -10.58 -1.83 14.09
CA ASN A 7 -11.02 -1.09 12.91
C ASN A 7 -9.83 -0.36 12.33
N THR A 8 -9.45 -0.68 11.10
CA THR A 8 -8.31 -0.07 10.42
C THR A 8 -8.78 0.74 9.24
N TYR A 9 -8.19 1.92 9.05
CA TYR A 9 -8.48 2.82 7.95
C TYR A 9 -7.19 3.30 7.31
N LYS A 10 -7.19 3.39 5.99
CA LYS A 10 -6.22 4.22 5.27
C LYS A 10 -6.70 5.66 5.33
N ALA A 11 -5.98 6.51 6.04
CA ALA A 11 -6.40 7.90 6.27
C ALA A 11 -5.48 8.93 5.60
N ALA A 12 -4.27 8.55 5.19
CA ALA A 12 -3.37 9.43 4.45
C ALA A 12 -2.43 8.61 3.55
N THR A 13 -1.71 9.27 2.64
CA THR A 13 -0.62 8.60 1.90
C THR A 13 0.57 8.31 2.80
N LYS A 14 0.90 9.22 3.72
CA LYS A 14 2.00 9.11 4.67
C LYS A 14 1.75 10.01 5.88
N PHE A 15 1.95 9.51 7.09
CA PHE A 15 1.85 10.33 8.30
C PHE A 15 3.21 10.88 8.76
N PRO A 16 3.26 12.15 9.21
CA PRO A 16 4.44 12.72 9.84
C PRO A 16 4.57 12.24 11.29
N LEU A 17 4.89 10.96 11.50
CA LEU A 17 4.82 10.33 12.82
C LEU A 17 5.59 11.10 13.91
N LEU A 18 6.79 11.63 13.61
CA LEU A 18 7.57 12.41 14.58
C LEU A 18 6.83 13.65 15.09
N GLN A 19 6.05 14.32 14.24
CA GLN A 19 5.26 15.49 14.63
C GLN A 19 4.08 15.07 15.50
N ILE A 20 3.41 13.98 15.13
CA ILE A 20 2.29 13.43 15.89
C ILE A 20 2.77 12.93 17.26
N ALA A 21 3.90 12.21 17.31
CA ALA A 21 4.52 11.73 18.54
C ALA A 21 4.90 12.89 19.47
N ALA A 22 5.55 13.93 18.93
CA ALA A 22 5.90 15.12 19.70
C ALA A 22 4.67 15.80 20.30
N TYR A 23 3.58 15.90 19.54
CA TYR A 23 2.32 16.46 20.03
C TYR A 23 1.75 15.67 21.23
N PHE A 24 1.80 14.34 21.18
CA PHE A 24 1.36 13.48 22.28
C PHE A 24 2.39 13.28 23.40
N ASN A 25 3.58 13.89 23.30
CA ASN A 25 4.74 13.66 24.17
C ASN A 25 5.18 12.18 24.23
N LEU A 26 5.09 11.49 23.09
CA LEU A 26 5.54 10.10 22.94
C LEU A 26 7.00 10.07 22.50
N SER A 27 7.81 9.21 23.12
CA SER A 27 9.16 8.92 22.65
C SER A 27 9.08 8.07 21.38
N GLN A 28 9.48 8.62 20.24
CA GLN A 28 9.54 7.87 18.99
C GLN A 28 10.96 7.88 18.41
N ASP A 29 11.54 6.68 18.28
CA ASP A 29 12.72 6.49 17.44
C ASP A 29 12.30 6.59 15.97
N GLY A 30 13.06 7.35 15.17
CA GLY A 30 12.75 7.59 13.75
C GLY A 30 12.69 6.34 12.86
N TRP A 31 13.11 5.18 13.39
CA TRP A 31 13.08 3.88 12.73
C TRP A 31 11.75 3.13 12.94
N LYS A 32 10.95 3.49 13.93
CA LYS A 32 9.66 2.83 14.20
C LYS A 32 8.65 3.14 13.11
N GLU A 33 7.96 2.09 12.66
CA GLU A 33 6.97 2.19 11.59
C GLU A 33 5.61 2.70 12.07
N PHE A 34 5.38 2.72 13.38
CA PHE A 34 4.15 3.20 13.98
C PHE A 34 4.40 3.88 15.33
N ILE A 35 3.39 4.61 15.78
CA ILE A 35 3.24 5.07 17.16
C ILE A 35 1.99 4.45 17.76
N LYS A 36 2.06 4.17 19.06
CA LYS A 36 0.97 3.63 19.85
C LYS A 36 0.52 4.68 20.84
N ILE A 37 -0.78 4.99 20.81
CA ILE A 37 -1.44 5.91 21.72
C ILE A 37 -2.22 5.05 22.71
N GLU A 38 -1.85 5.16 23.99
CA GLU A 38 -2.41 4.36 25.08
C GLU A 38 -3.43 5.19 25.88
N SER A 39 -4.02 4.56 26.90
CA SER A 39 -5.17 5.10 27.65
C SER A 39 -4.94 6.51 28.23
N ARG A 40 -3.72 6.82 28.68
CA ARG A 40 -3.36 8.15 29.21
C ARG A 40 -3.42 9.24 28.15
N GLU A 41 -3.05 8.93 26.92
CA GLU A 41 -3.12 9.87 25.81
C GLU A 41 -4.53 9.93 25.20
N ILE A 42 -5.26 8.81 25.22
CA ILE A 42 -6.67 8.74 24.82
C ILE A 42 -7.53 9.61 25.75
N GLU A 43 -7.28 9.60 27.06
CA GLU A 43 -7.99 10.46 28.01
C GLU A 43 -7.86 11.95 27.65
N LYS A 44 -6.70 12.39 27.14
CA LYS A 44 -6.49 13.79 26.70
C LYS A 44 -7.34 14.15 25.48
N ILE A 45 -7.77 13.17 24.70
CA ILE A 45 -8.60 13.36 23.50
C ILE A 45 -10.08 13.30 23.88
N PHE A 46 -10.48 12.26 24.62
CA PHE A 46 -11.88 11.93 24.85
C PHE A 46 -12.42 12.31 26.24
N MET A 47 -11.56 12.79 27.14
CA MET A 47 -11.90 13.18 28.52
C MET A 47 -12.46 12.03 29.39
N TYR A 48 -12.19 10.78 29.01
CA TYR A 48 -12.42 9.59 29.81
C TYR A 48 -11.28 8.59 29.59
N GLU A 49 -10.96 7.81 30.63
CA GLU A 49 -9.95 6.76 30.54
C GLU A 49 -10.61 5.41 30.24
N ASP A 50 -10.06 4.67 29.27
CA ASP A 50 -10.40 3.27 29.03
C ASP A 50 -9.12 2.48 28.76
N SER A 51 -8.80 1.53 29.64
CA SER A 51 -7.59 0.70 29.58
C SER A 51 -7.56 -0.24 28.37
N ASN A 52 -8.72 -0.48 27.75
CA ASN A 52 -8.88 -1.44 26.67
C ASN A 52 -8.82 -0.79 25.29
N LYS A 53 -8.75 0.54 25.22
CA LYS A 53 -8.67 1.29 23.98
C LYS A 53 -7.23 1.59 23.61
N LEU A 54 -6.90 1.36 22.34
CA LEU A 54 -5.56 1.61 21.79
C LEU A 54 -5.70 2.16 20.36
N VAL A 55 -4.85 3.11 20.00
CA VAL A 55 -4.74 3.59 18.62
C VAL A 55 -3.33 3.43 18.12
N TYR A 56 -3.18 2.85 16.93
CA TYR A 56 -1.91 2.68 16.24
C TYR A 56 -1.91 3.56 15.00
N ILE A 57 -0.93 4.44 14.86
CA ILE A 57 -0.77 5.30 13.68
C ILE A 57 0.49 4.88 12.94
N TYR A 58 0.34 4.43 11.70
CA TYR A 58 1.43 3.88 10.89
C TYR A 58 1.98 4.92 9.93
N ARG A 59 3.29 4.87 9.67
CA ARG A 59 3.98 5.85 8.81
C ARG A 59 3.38 5.88 7.41
N TYR A 60 3.00 4.73 6.90
CA TYR A 60 2.35 4.57 5.60
C TYR A 60 0.89 5.00 5.60
N GLY A 61 0.38 5.72 6.61
CA GLY A 61 -0.91 6.40 6.51
C GLY A 61 -2.13 5.57 6.92
N CYS A 62 -1.93 4.37 7.48
CA CYS A 62 -2.98 3.60 8.12
C CYS A 62 -3.13 3.99 9.60
N ILE A 63 -4.35 3.88 10.13
CA ILE A 63 -4.66 3.98 11.56
C ILE A 63 -5.49 2.78 11.97
N THR A 64 -5.09 2.09 13.03
CA THR A 64 -5.86 0.99 13.62
C THR A 64 -6.38 1.38 15.00
N PHE A 65 -7.68 1.26 15.19
CA PHE A 65 -8.39 1.51 16.42
C PHE A 65 -8.80 0.19 17.07
N VAL A 66 -8.47 0.02 18.34
CA VAL A 66 -8.84 -1.15 19.14
C VAL A 66 -9.91 -0.76 20.15
N ASN A 67 -11.05 -1.45 20.11
CA ASN A 67 -12.21 -1.25 20.98
C ASN A 67 -12.82 0.16 20.94
N PHE A 68 -12.76 0.82 19.77
CA PHE A 68 -13.44 2.09 19.53
C PHE A 68 -14.76 1.88 18.80
N ASN A 69 -15.75 2.71 19.12
CA ASN A 69 -16.97 2.84 18.32
C ASN A 69 -16.80 3.86 17.18
N GLN A 70 -17.75 3.87 16.23
CA GLN A 70 -17.67 4.72 15.04
C GLN A 70 -17.65 6.23 15.36
N HIS A 71 -18.37 6.66 16.40
CA HIS A 71 -18.38 8.08 16.80
C HIS A 71 -17.03 8.53 17.34
N GLU A 72 -16.37 7.67 18.12
CA GLU A 72 -15.04 7.95 18.67
C GLU A 72 -13.98 7.95 17.58
N ILE A 73 -14.06 7.03 16.62
CA ILE A 73 -13.19 7.00 15.45
C ILE A 73 -13.31 8.30 14.65
N GLN A 74 -14.54 8.75 14.38
CA GLN A 74 -14.77 10.02 13.68
C GLN A 74 -14.20 11.20 14.46
N TYR A 75 -14.46 11.27 15.77
CA TYR A 75 -13.93 12.31 16.63
C TYR A 75 -12.39 12.33 16.62
N PHE A 76 -11.75 11.16 16.60
CA PHE A 76 -10.30 11.05 16.51
C PHE A 76 -9.75 11.60 15.18
N PHE A 77 -10.41 11.32 14.05
CA PHE A 77 -10.03 11.92 12.77
C PHE A 77 -10.17 13.44 12.79
N ASP A 78 -11.27 13.97 13.33
CA ASP A 78 -11.48 15.41 13.47
C ASP A 78 -10.43 16.04 14.40
N TYR A 79 -9.99 15.31 15.43
CA TYR A 79 -8.92 15.72 16.32
C TYR A 79 -7.57 15.78 15.59
N LEU A 80 -7.22 14.75 14.79
CA LEU A 80 -6.01 14.74 13.99
C LEU A 80 -5.98 15.88 12.97
N ALA A 81 -7.11 16.17 12.31
CA ALA A 81 -7.20 17.28 11.36
C ALA A 81 -6.89 18.64 12.02
N LYS A 82 -7.27 18.83 13.30
CA LYS A 82 -6.98 20.07 14.07
C LYS A 82 -5.49 20.27 14.37
N ILE A 83 -4.70 19.19 14.40
CA ILE A 83 -3.25 19.26 14.62
C ILE A 83 -2.46 19.29 13.31
N TYR A 84 -3.10 19.74 12.22
CA TYR A 84 -2.52 19.90 10.88
C TYR A 84 -2.06 18.60 10.21
N VAL A 85 -2.66 17.46 10.59
CA VAL A 85 -2.49 16.21 9.85
C VAL A 85 -3.45 16.19 8.68
N ASP A 86 -2.92 15.96 7.48
CA ASP A 86 -3.72 15.84 6.26
C ASP A 86 -4.45 14.49 6.25
N ILE A 87 -5.79 14.53 6.37
CA ILE A 87 -6.67 13.36 6.41
C ILE A 87 -7.48 13.31 5.12
N ASP A 88 -7.36 12.20 4.40
CA ASP A 88 -8.07 11.94 3.15
C ASP A 88 -9.32 11.10 3.42
N HIS A 89 -10.48 11.76 3.46
CA HIS A 89 -11.77 11.10 3.65
C HIS A 89 -12.15 10.14 2.51
N LEU A 90 -11.61 10.32 1.30
CA LEU A 90 -11.84 9.38 0.20
C LEU A 90 -11.06 8.08 0.43
N LEU A 91 -9.86 8.16 1.02
CA LEU A 91 -9.13 6.95 1.41
C LEU A 91 -9.84 6.22 2.54
N ILE A 92 -10.33 6.94 3.56
CA ILE A 92 -11.03 6.34 4.72
C ILE A 92 -12.26 5.55 4.25
N SER A 93 -13.06 6.14 3.37
CA SER A 93 -14.29 5.51 2.87
C SER A 93 -14.04 4.31 1.96
N LYS A 94 -12.93 4.31 1.21
CA LYS A 94 -12.61 3.23 0.26
C LYS A 94 -11.82 2.08 0.85
N PHE A 95 -10.92 2.36 1.78
CA PHE A 95 -9.94 1.39 2.28
C PHE A 95 -10.02 1.33 3.80
N ASN A 96 -10.84 0.40 4.26
CA ASN A 96 -11.01 0.09 5.67
C ASN A 96 -11.26 -1.41 5.85
N GLU A 97 -10.82 -1.94 6.99
CA GLU A 97 -10.99 -3.34 7.35
C GLU A 97 -11.32 -3.46 8.85
N THR A 98 -12.24 -4.35 9.18
CA THR A 98 -12.63 -4.66 10.56
C THR A 98 -12.29 -6.12 10.87
N HIS A 99 -11.74 -6.36 12.05
CA HIS A 99 -11.42 -7.71 12.51
C HIS A 99 -11.78 -7.89 13.99
N PHE A 100 -12.05 -9.13 14.39
CA PHE A 100 -12.43 -9.48 15.75
C PHE A 100 -11.55 -10.60 16.26
N ILE A 101 -11.02 -10.42 17.47
CA ILE A 101 -10.34 -11.48 18.21
C ILE A 101 -11.24 -11.88 19.37
N THR A 102 -11.54 -13.17 19.48
CA THR A 102 -12.29 -13.73 20.60
C THR A 102 -11.33 -14.35 21.60
N VAL A 103 -11.40 -13.88 22.85
CA VAL A 103 -10.64 -14.40 23.98
C VAL A 103 -11.57 -15.26 24.83
N ASP A 104 -11.16 -16.50 25.09
CA ASP A 104 -11.91 -17.44 25.91
C ASP A 104 -11.83 -17.11 27.41
N ASP A 105 -12.54 -17.88 28.24
CA ASP A 105 -12.54 -17.68 29.69
C ASP A 105 -11.20 -18.03 30.37
N ASN A 106 -10.33 -18.77 29.67
CA ASN A 106 -8.98 -19.12 30.12
C ASN A 106 -7.92 -18.10 29.65
N ASN A 107 -8.34 -16.97 29.07
CA ASN A 107 -7.49 -15.95 28.50
C ASN A 107 -6.59 -16.50 27.37
N LYS A 108 -7.16 -17.35 26.53
CA LYS A 108 -6.54 -17.87 25.32
C LYS A 108 -7.25 -17.35 24.08
N VAL A 109 -6.50 -17.32 22.98
CA VAL A 109 -6.96 -16.91 21.66
C VAL A 109 -6.57 -17.96 20.64
N LYS A 110 -7.51 -18.26 19.74
CA LYS A 110 -7.27 -19.03 18.52
C LYS A 110 -7.08 -18.03 17.37
N ILE A 111 -5.93 -18.07 16.71
CA ILE A 111 -5.54 -17.08 15.68
C ILE A 111 -6.00 -17.53 14.30
N SER A 112 -5.72 -18.77 13.93
CA SER A 112 -6.13 -19.41 12.69
C SER A 112 -7.06 -20.60 12.98
N ASP A 113 -7.61 -21.23 11.95
CA ASP A 113 -8.38 -22.46 12.11
C ASP A 113 -7.55 -23.64 12.64
N ASP A 114 -6.23 -23.53 12.65
CA ASP A 114 -5.32 -24.48 13.27
C ASP A 114 -5.58 -24.57 14.78
N ASP A 115 -5.63 -25.77 15.36
CA ASP A 115 -5.94 -26.02 16.78
C ASP A 115 -4.90 -25.50 17.79
N GLU A 116 -4.04 -24.56 17.39
CA GLU A 116 -3.10 -23.89 18.26
C GLU A 116 -3.75 -22.73 19.02
N GLU A 117 -3.76 -22.84 20.33
CA GLU A 117 -4.21 -21.78 21.25
C GLU A 117 -3.02 -21.03 21.84
N TYR A 118 -3.11 -19.71 21.86
CA TYR A 118 -2.08 -18.83 22.41
C TYR A 118 -2.59 -18.11 23.65
N GLN A 119 -1.72 -17.85 24.63
CA GLN A 119 -2.07 -17.01 25.76
C GLN A 119 -2.32 -15.58 25.27
N TYR A 120 -3.53 -15.06 25.50
CA TYR A 120 -3.84 -13.69 25.12
C TYR A 120 -2.99 -12.70 25.92
N GLY A 121 -2.40 -11.74 25.23
CA GLY A 121 -1.60 -10.67 25.81
C GLY A 121 -1.51 -9.48 24.88
N ARG A 122 -1.06 -8.34 25.42
CA ARG A 122 -0.99 -7.06 24.70
C ARG A 122 -0.19 -7.13 23.40
N LEU A 123 0.81 -8.02 23.35
CA LEU A 123 1.62 -8.25 22.16
C LEU A 123 0.79 -8.81 20.99
N ILE A 124 -0.18 -9.67 21.24
CA ILE A 124 -1.08 -10.19 20.20
C ILE A 124 -1.92 -9.05 19.63
N THR A 125 -2.41 -8.14 20.48
CA THR A 125 -3.11 -6.93 20.05
C THR A 125 -2.23 -6.05 19.16
N ASP A 126 -0.97 -5.84 19.55
CA ASP A 126 0.01 -5.05 18.80
C ASP A 126 0.29 -5.67 17.41
N MET A 127 0.46 -7.00 17.36
CA MET A 127 0.68 -7.73 16.11
C MET A 127 -0.55 -7.72 15.22
N ALA A 128 -1.74 -8.00 15.77
CA ALA A 128 -3.00 -8.01 15.03
C ALA A 128 -3.30 -6.64 14.41
N ALA A 129 -3.10 -5.57 15.18
CA ALA A 129 -3.24 -4.21 14.66
C ALA A 129 -2.26 -3.94 13.51
N THR A 130 -1.02 -4.43 13.62
CA THR A 130 0.00 -4.21 12.59
C THR A 130 -0.27 -5.00 11.32
N VAL A 131 -0.65 -6.27 11.45
CA VAL A 131 -1.01 -7.11 10.30
C VAL A 131 -2.24 -6.55 9.58
N LEU A 132 -3.26 -6.12 10.33
CA LEU A 132 -4.45 -5.51 9.74
C LEU A 132 -4.14 -4.18 9.02
N ALA A 133 -3.25 -3.35 9.57
CA ALA A 133 -2.75 -2.15 8.91
C ALA A 133 -2.01 -2.44 7.60
N LYS A 134 -1.20 -3.50 7.57
CA LYS A 134 -0.52 -3.98 6.36
C LYS A 134 -1.52 -4.50 5.32
N SER A 135 -2.52 -5.25 5.75
CA SER A 135 -3.62 -5.74 4.89
C SER A 135 -4.36 -4.58 4.22
N THR A 136 -4.72 -3.56 5.00
CA THR A 136 -5.43 -2.36 4.50
C THR A 136 -4.58 -1.57 3.51
N GLU A 137 -3.27 -1.42 3.76
CA GLU A 137 -2.38 -0.77 2.79
C GLU A 137 -2.25 -1.58 1.50
N LEU A 138 -2.16 -2.91 1.62
CA LEU A 138 -2.08 -3.80 0.47
C LEU A 138 -3.34 -3.73 -0.39
N HIS A 139 -4.52 -3.64 0.23
CA HIS A 139 -5.79 -3.42 -0.47
C HIS A 139 -5.76 -2.14 -1.32
N LYS A 140 -5.22 -1.04 -0.78
CA LYS A 140 -5.02 0.18 -1.59
C LYS A 140 -4.08 -0.04 -2.77
N ILE A 141 -2.95 -0.71 -2.56
CA ILE A 141 -1.95 -0.96 -3.61
C ILE A 141 -2.56 -1.81 -4.73
N GLU A 142 -3.32 -2.85 -4.39
CA GLU A 142 -4.03 -3.69 -5.34
C GLU A 142 -5.03 -2.89 -6.19
N ALA A 143 -5.77 -1.97 -5.55
CA ALA A 143 -6.69 -1.09 -6.25
C ALA A 143 -5.97 -0.11 -7.18
N GLU A 144 -4.87 0.52 -6.73
CA GLU A 144 -4.04 1.41 -7.56
C GLU A 144 -3.43 0.66 -8.76
N LEU A 145 -2.92 -0.55 -8.55
CA LEU A 145 -2.38 -1.39 -9.62
C LEU A 145 -3.43 -1.71 -10.68
N THR A 146 -4.66 -2.00 -10.25
CA THR A 146 -5.78 -2.29 -11.16
C THR A 146 -6.03 -1.10 -12.09
N VAL A 147 -6.11 0.12 -11.54
CA VAL A 147 -6.29 1.34 -12.34
C VAL A 147 -5.13 1.55 -13.33
N VAL A 148 -3.89 1.29 -12.89
CA VAL A 148 -2.71 1.47 -13.75
C VAL A 148 -2.66 0.44 -14.87
N LEU A 149 -3.07 -0.81 -14.61
CA LEU A 149 -3.18 -1.86 -15.63
C LEU A 149 -4.24 -1.52 -16.67
N ASP A 150 -5.41 -1.02 -16.26
CA ASP A 150 -6.47 -0.58 -17.16
C ASP A 150 -5.99 0.56 -18.08
N GLU A 151 -5.19 1.49 -17.55
CA GLU A 151 -4.56 2.54 -18.36
C GLU A 151 -3.51 1.97 -19.32
N ALA A 152 -2.72 0.97 -18.90
CA ALA A 152 -1.73 0.30 -19.72
C ALA A 152 -2.35 -0.52 -20.87
N GLU A 153 -3.55 -1.08 -20.69
CA GLU A 153 -4.29 -1.80 -21.75
C GLU A 153 -4.53 -0.92 -22.98
N LYS A 154 -4.63 0.41 -22.79
CA LYS A 154 -4.75 1.36 -23.91
C LYS A 154 -3.52 1.29 -24.83
N LEU A 155 -2.33 1.01 -24.30
CA LEU A 155 -1.11 0.81 -25.10
C LEU A 155 -1.21 -0.43 -25.98
N ILE A 156 -1.74 -1.53 -25.45
CA ILE A 156 -1.99 -2.76 -26.21
C ILE A 156 -2.95 -2.49 -27.37
N ASN A 157 -4.03 -1.74 -27.11
CA ASN A 157 -4.98 -1.33 -28.13
C ASN A 157 -4.35 -0.47 -29.25
N TYR A 158 -3.37 0.37 -28.92
CA TYR A 158 -2.61 1.14 -29.91
C TYR A 158 -1.66 0.24 -30.73
N LEU A 159 -0.99 -0.71 -30.09
CA LEU A 159 -0.13 -1.70 -30.73
C LEU A 159 -0.94 -2.53 -31.74
N HIS A 160 -2.07 -3.08 -31.32
CA HIS A 160 -2.95 -3.89 -32.16
C HIS A 160 -3.41 -3.12 -33.42
N LYS A 161 -3.71 -1.83 -33.30
CA LYS A 161 -4.15 -0.97 -34.42
C LYS A 161 -3.00 -0.46 -35.28
N GLY A 162 -1.73 -0.71 -34.92
CA GLY A 162 -0.54 -0.16 -35.61
C GLY A 162 -0.42 1.37 -35.51
N LYS A 163 -1.19 2.02 -34.62
CA LYS A 163 -1.30 3.49 -34.51
C LYS A 163 -0.35 4.06 -33.46
N LEU A 164 0.94 3.75 -33.58
CA LEU A 164 2.00 4.15 -32.64
C LEU A 164 2.27 5.67 -32.57
N ARG A 165 1.74 6.46 -33.52
CA ARG A 165 1.92 7.92 -33.60
C ARG A 165 0.72 8.75 -33.11
N ALA A 166 -0.43 8.15 -32.83
CA ALA A 166 -1.67 8.91 -32.74
C ALA A 166 -1.78 9.81 -31.49
N ASN A 167 -1.06 9.51 -30.39
CA ASN A 167 -1.09 10.36 -29.19
C ASN A 167 0.15 10.18 -28.29
N SER A 168 1.29 10.82 -28.62
CA SER A 168 2.52 10.72 -27.82
C SER A 168 2.37 11.21 -26.39
N LYS A 169 1.52 12.22 -26.15
CA LYS A 169 1.24 12.76 -24.81
C LYS A 169 0.55 11.74 -23.92
N MET A 170 -0.47 11.05 -24.44
CA MET A 170 -1.17 9.99 -23.70
C MET A 170 -0.24 8.84 -23.35
N VAL A 171 0.59 8.39 -24.29
CA VAL A 171 1.58 7.33 -24.07
C VAL A 171 2.56 7.72 -22.96
N ILE A 172 3.12 8.94 -23.02
CA ILE A 172 4.00 9.47 -21.97
C ILE A 172 3.29 9.51 -20.62
N SER A 173 2.02 9.95 -20.59
CA SER A 173 1.22 9.97 -19.36
C SER A 173 1.04 8.57 -18.77
N ILE A 174 0.69 7.57 -19.58
CA ILE A 174 0.51 6.19 -19.10
C ILE A 174 1.83 5.65 -18.55
N ILE A 175 2.93 5.83 -19.27
CA ILE A 175 4.26 5.40 -18.80
C ILE A 175 4.61 6.10 -17.48
N ALA A 176 4.38 7.40 -17.38
CA ALA A 176 4.64 8.15 -16.15
C ALA A 176 3.81 7.64 -14.97
N GLN A 177 2.54 7.25 -15.20
CA GLN A 177 1.70 6.62 -14.17
C GLN A 177 2.26 5.25 -13.75
N CYS A 178 2.66 4.40 -14.71
CA CYS A 178 3.28 3.11 -14.44
C CYS A 178 4.56 3.27 -13.62
N THR A 179 5.46 4.17 -14.03
CA THR A 179 6.71 4.46 -13.31
C THR A 179 6.44 5.01 -11.92
N ARG A 180 5.46 5.91 -11.77
CA ARG A 180 5.09 6.48 -10.46
C ARG A 180 4.51 5.44 -9.53
N PHE A 181 3.68 4.54 -10.04
CA PHE A 181 3.16 3.40 -9.27
C PHE A 181 4.32 2.53 -8.78
N LYS A 182 5.19 2.07 -9.69
CA LYS A 182 6.36 1.23 -9.33
C LYS A 182 7.24 1.89 -8.27
N PHE A 183 7.57 3.16 -8.43
CA PHE A 183 8.38 3.90 -7.46
C PHE A 183 7.73 3.93 -6.07
N ARG A 184 6.41 4.08 -5.99
CA ARG A 184 5.68 4.08 -4.72
C ARG A 184 5.61 2.69 -4.09
N THR A 185 5.39 1.65 -4.89
CA THR A 185 5.29 0.27 -4.41
C THR A 185 6.62 -0.29 -3.90
N VAL A 186 7.77 0.25 -4.34
CA VAL A 186 9.08 -0.09 -3.75
C VAL A 186 9.15 0.27 -2.27
N GLU A 187 8.51 1.37 -1.83
CA GLU A 187 8.43 1.69 -0.40
C GLU A 187 7.57 0.66 0.37
N SER A 188 6.67 -0.04 -0.32
CA SER A 188 5.74 -1.04 0.21
C SER A 188 6.35 -2.43 0.41
N VAL A 189 7.61 -2.66 0.00
CA VAL A 189 8.34 -3.92 0.31
C VAL A 189 8.36 -4.19 1.82
N ARG A 190 8.38 -3.11 2.63
CA ARG A 190 8.31 -3.17 4.10
C ARG A 190 7.01 -3.78 4.64
N LEU A 191 5.96 -3.89 3.81
CA LEU A 191 4.72 -4.56 4.19
C LEU A 191 4.93 -6.06 4.44
N LEU A 192 5.96 -6.68 3.86
CA LEU A 192 6.30 -8.07 4.15
C LEU A 192 7.21 -8.23 5.38
N ASP A 193 8.03 -7.22 5.69
CA ASP A 193 9.01 -7.34 6.77
C ASP A 193 8.32 -7.42 8.13
N ARG A 194 8.79 -8.30 9.01
CA ARG A 194 8.37 -8.26 10.41
C ARG A 194 9.00 -7.03 11.08
N PRO A 195 8.22 -6.18 11.76
CA PRO A 195 8.80 -5.11 12.56
C PRO A 195 9.80 -5.69 13.57
N PRO A 196 10.94 -4.99 13.84
CA PRO A 196 11.95 -5.46 14.78
C PRO A 196 11.41 -5.76 16.20
N GLU A 197 10.28 -5.14 16.55
CA GLU A 197 9.59 -5.33 17.82
C GLU A 197 8.98 -6.73 17.95
N PHE A 198 8.56 -7.33 16.84
CA PHE A 198 7.93 -8.66 16.77
C PHE A 198 8.89 -9.76 16.30
N ASP A 199 10.10 -9.41 15.85
CA ASP A 199 11.09 -10.35 15.32
C ASP A 199 12.07 -10.91 16.39
N LYS A 200 11.73 -10.81 17.68
CA LYS A 200 12.65 -11.09 18.79
C LYS A 200 12.75 -12.57 19.18
N THR A 201 11.63 -13.30 19.19
CA THR A 201 11.61 -14.72 19.58
C THR A 201 10.94 -15.57 18.51
N ILE A 202 11.18 -16.88 18.56
CA ILE A 202 10.55 -17.83 17.64
C ILE A 202 9.02 -17.79 17.81
N GLU A 203 8.53 -17.67 19.05
CA GLU A 203 7.11 -17.60 19.36
C GLU A 203 6.47 -16.33 18.79
N THR A 204 7.10 -15.16 18.93
CA THR A 204 6.55 -13.91 18.41
C THR A 204 6.50 -13.91 16.88
N ARG A 205 7.50 -14.50 16.23
CA ARG A 205 7.50 -14.70 14.77
C ARG A 205 6.35 -15.60 14.32
N LYS A 206 6.16 -16.75 15.00
CA LYS A 206 5.07 -17.69 14.68
C LYS A 206 3.70 -17.05 14.82
N ILE A 207 3.45 -16.32 15.90
CA ILE A 207 2.18 -15.62 16.12
C ILE A 207 1.96 -14.58 15.03
N PHE A 208 2.97 -13.76 14.73
CA PHE A 208 2.85 -12.74 13.68
C PHE A 208 2.56 -13.36 12.31
N ASP A 209 3.25 -14.45 11.96
CA ASP A 209 3.05 -15.18 10.71
C ASP A 209 1.67 -15.83 10.65
N ALA A 210 1.20 -16.42 11.75
CA ALA A 210 -0.14 -17.01 11.84
C ALA A 210 -1.23 -15.95 11.60
N ILE A 211 -1.12 -14.77 12.24
CA ILE A 211 -2.04 -13.66 11.96
C ILE A 211 -1.88 -13.20 10.51
N GLY A 212 -0.64 -13.07 10.01
CA GLY A 212 -0.36 -12.69 8.61
C GLY A 212 -1.01 -13.62 7.58
N ASN A 213 -1.06 -14.92 7.87
CA ASN A 213 -1.69 -15.93 7.03
C ASN A 213 -3.21 -15.79 6.98
N VAL A 214 -3.86 -15.40 8.09
CA VAL A 214 -5.31 -15.13 8.12
C VAL A 214 -5.69 -14.03 7.13
N PHE A 215 -4.80 -13.08 6.89
CA PHE A 215 -4.98 -11.99 5.93
C PHE A 215 -4.30 -12.24 4.57
N GLU A 216 -3.76 -13.44 4.36
CA GLU A 216 -3.10 -13.87 3.12
C GLU A 216 -2.03 -12.87 2.63
N LEU A 217 -1.31 -12.21 3.56
CA LEU A 217 -0.45 -11.07 3.20
C LEU A 217 0.62 -11.44 2.16
N VAL A 218 1.21 -12.63 2.30
CA VAL A 218 2.26 -13.12 1.40
C VAL A 218 1.70 -13.40 0.00
N ASP A 219 0.57 -14.09 -0.08
CA ASP A 219 -0.05 -14.47 -1.36
C ASP A 219 -0.57 -13.24 -2.12
N ARG A 220 -1.23 -12.33 -1.40
CA ARG A 220 -1.71 -11.06 -1.96
C ARG A 220 -0.56 -10.20 -2.47
N TYR A 221 0.53 -10.09 -1.71
CA TYR A 221 1.71 -9.35 -2.17
C TYR A 221 2.38 -10.01 -3.38
N SER A 222 2.47 -11.35 -3.41
CA SER A 222 2.96 -12.10 -4.57
C SER A 222 2.10 -11.85 -5.81
N SER A 223 0.77 -11.79 -5.65
CA SER A 223 -0.17 -11.41 -6.71
C SER A 223 0.09 -9.99 -7.23
N VAL A 224 0.32 -9.01 -6.34
CA VAL A 224 0.70 -7.64 -6.71
C VAL A 224 2.00 -7.60 -7.52
N LEU A 225 3.03 -8.37 -7.11
CA LEU A 225 4.29 -8.46 -7.84
C LEU A 225 4.09 -9.05 -9.25
N SER A 226 3.45 -10.20 -9.36
CA SER A 226 3.22 -10.85 -10.66
C SER A 226 2.43 -9.96 -11.63
N ARG A 227 1.43 -9.24 -11.14
CA ARG A 227 0.66 -8.26 -11.93
C ARG A 227 1.48 -7.02 -12.29
N THR A 228 2.47 -6.66 -11.48
CA THR A 228 3.43 -5.59 -11.80
C THR A 228 4.40 -6.05 -12.90
N ASP A 229 4.80 -7.32 -12.93
CA ASP A 229 5.63 -7.87 -14.02
C ASP A 229 4.89 -7.85 -15.37
N VAL A 230 3.57 -8.10 -15.36
CA VAL A 230 2.72 -7.94 -16.54
C VAL A 230 2.73 -6.48 -17.02
N LEU A 231 2.66 -5.51 -16.10
CA LEU A 231 2.74 -4.10 -16.44
C LEU A 231 4.09 -3.76 -17.11
N ASP A 232 5.19 -4.30 -16.60
CA ASP A 232 6.52 -4.12 -17.19
C ASP A 232 6.58 -4.68 -18.60
N SER A 233 6.08 -5.90 -18.79
CA SER A 233 6.00 -6.56 -20.11
C SER A 233 5.26 -5.70 -21.14
N ILE A 234 4.09 -5.14 -20.77
CA ILE A 234 3.31 -4.26 -21.66
C ILE A 234 4.12 -3.01 -22.04
N THR A 235 4.79 -2.38 -21.07
CA THR A 235 5.57 -1.17 -21.35
C THR A 235 6.79 -1.45 -22.23
N GLU A 236 7.51 -2.55 -21.98
CA GLU A 236 8.68 -2.97 -22.75
C GLU A 236 8.32 -3.35 -24.18
N GLU A 237 7.26 -4.14 -24.38
CA GLU A 237 6.74 -4.47 -25.71
C GLU A 237 6.37 -3.20 -26.48
N TYR A 238 5.67 -2.25 -25.84
CA TYR A 238 5.33 -1.00 -26.48
C TYR A 238 6.57 -0.21 -26.95
N PHE A 239 7.61 -0.12 -26.11
CA PHE A 239 8.84 0.58 -26.45
C PHE A 239 9.63 -0.11 -27.56
N SER A 240 9.78 -1.43 -27.51
CA SER A 240 10.50 -2.20 -28.53
C SER A 240 9.81 -2.12 -29.90
N PHE A 241 8.48 -2.19 -29.96
CA PHE A 241 7.75 -1.99 -31.21
C PHE A 241 7.92 -0.57 -31.76
N LYS A 242 7.89 0.44 -30.89
CA LYS A 242 8.08 1.84 -31.28
C LYS A 242 9.49 2.13 -31.78
N SER A 243 10.54 1.61 -31.13
CA SER A 243 11.94 1.78 -31.58
C SER A 243 12.15 1.14 -32.94
N ASN A 244 11.73 -0.11 -33.11
CA ASN A 244 11.85 -0.86 -34.37
C ASN A 244 11.15 -0.15 -35.53
N GLN A 245 9.96 0.41 -35.31
CA GLN A 245 9.26 1.19 -36.35
C GLN A 245 10.02 2.47 -36.73
N SER A 246 10.60 3.16 -35.74
CA SER A 246 11.35 4.40 -35.98
C SER A 246 12.64 4.12 -36.76
N GLU A 247 13.38 3.08 -36.39
CA GLU A 247 14.60 2.62 -37.07
C GLU A 247 14.30 2.22 -38.52
N ARG A 248 13.28 1.39 -38.75
CA ARG A 248 12.88 0.99 -40.11
C ARG A 248 12.53 2.20 -40.98
N ARG A 249 11.87 3.21 -40.42
CA ARG A 249 11.57 4.44 -41.16
C ARG A 249 12.82 5.26 -41.47
N LEU A 250 13.76 5.35 -40.53
CA LEU A 250 15.02 6.06 -40.72
C LEU A 250 15.84 5.41 -41.85
N LEU A 251 15.92 4.07 -41.85
CA LEU A 251 16.54 3.29 -42.91
C LEU A 251 15.84 3.51 -44.27
N MET A 252 14.51 3.52 -44.31
CA MET A 252 13.78 3.82 -45.55
C MET A 252 14.06 5.23 -46.06
N PHE A 253 14.23 6.21 -45.15
CA PHE A 253 14.57 7.58 -45.51
C PHE A 253 16.00 7.68 -46.06
N GLU A 254 16.95 6.97 -45.43
CA GLU A 254 18.33 6.86 -45.90
C GLU A 254 18.41 6.22 -47.29
N ILE A 255 17.71 5.10 -47.51
CA ILE A 255 17.62 4.43 -48.82
C ILE A 255 17.02 5.39 -49.86
N LEU A 256 15.96 6.12 -49.51
CA LEU A 256 15.34 7.09 -50.41
C LEU A 256 16.31 8.23 -50.77
N LEU A 257 17.06 8.77 -49.81
CA LEU A 257 18.06 9.79 -50.05
C LEU A 257 19.21 9.27 -50.93
N LEU A 258 19.70 8.05 -50.66
CA LEU A 258 20.73 7.38 -51.46
C LEU A 258 20.25 7.13 -52.90
N ALA A 259 18.98 6.79 -53.11
CA ALA A 259 18.40 6.60 -54.44
C ALA A 259 18.19 7.92 -55.20
N LEU A 260 17.87 9.02 -54.50
CA LEU A 260 17.69 10.35 -55.09
C LEU A 260 19.01 11.00 -55.54
N PHE A 261 20.11 10.66 -54.87
CA PHE A 261 21.44 11.23 -55.12
C PHE A 261 21.95 11.01 -56.57
N PRO A 262 21.93 9.79 -57.14
CA PRO A 262 22.33 9.56 -58.53
C PRO A 262 21.34 10.13 -59.55
N LEU A 263 20.03 10.16 -59.25
CA LEU A 263 19.01 10.76 -60.12
C LEU A 263 19.27 12.24 -60.41
N LYS A 264 19.79 12.98 -59.42
CA LYS A 264 20.18 14.38 -59.59
C LYS A 264 21.32 14.55 -60.61
N TYR A 265 22.23 13.57 -60.70
CA TYR A 265 23.36 13.59 -61.62
C TYR A 265 22.97 13.27 -63.08
N PHE A 266 21.87 12.53 -63.29
CA PHE A 266 21.33 12.24 -64.62
C PHE A 266 20.37 13.33 -65.16
N LEU A 267 19.90 14.24 -64.30
CA LEU A 267 19.01 15.35 -64.66
C LEU A 267 19.74 16.69 -64.87
N THR A 268 21.08 16.72 -64.78
CA THR A 268 21.93 17.87 -65.09
C THR A 268 22.70 17.57 -66.37
#